data_AF-A0A3M1G2H7-F1
#
_entry.id   AF-A0A3M1G2H7-F1
#
_cell.length_a   1.000
_cell.length_b   1.000
_cell.length_c   1.000
_cell.angle_alpha   90.00
_cell.angle_beta   90.00
_cell.angle_gamma   90.00
#
_symmetry.space_group_name_H-M   'P 1'
#
loop_
_entity.id
_entity.type
_entity.pdbx_description
1 polymer ?
#
loop_
_entity_poly.entity_id
_entity_poly.type
_entity_poly.pdbx_seq_one_letter_code
_entity_poly.pdbx_strand_id
1 'polypeptide(L)'
;MKAELYLEKMDQPVSVLEEVQVLEYASDNHDDITRTRIFYRTKSLNAGKTMVELHRDRKMTVRLEDGRTGHVLLAHSSMDSEGKAVGVLRVLGSLS
;
A
#
# COMPACT_ATOMS: atom_id res chain seq x y z
N MET A 1 -4.51 1.53 -11.79
CA MET A 1 -3.04 1.38 -11.93
C MET A 1 -2.56 0.26 -11.03
N LYS A 2 -1.35 -0.25 -11.24
CA LYS A 2 -0.69 -1.22 -10.37
C LYS A 2 0.26 -0.56 -9.38
N ALA A 3 0.71 -1.31 -8.38
CA ALA A 3 1.83 -0.91 -7.54
C ALA A 3 2.63 -2.12 -7.04
N GLU A 4 3.89 -1.88 -6.70
CA GLU A 4 4.77 -2.84 -6.07
C GLU A 4 5.04 -2.40 -4.62
N LEU A 5 4.95 -3.35 -3.70
CA LEU A 5 5.18 -3.12 -2.28
C LEU A 5 6.48 -3.80 -1.85
N TYR A 6 7.32 -3.09 -1.10
CA TYR A 6 8.61 -3.58 -0.62
C TYR A 6 8.72 -3.44 0.90
N LEU A 7 9.27 -4.45 1.56
CA LEU A 7 9.76 -4.30 2.93
C LEU A 7 11.15 -3.65 2.91
N GLU A 8 11.52 -3.07 4.05
CA GLU A 8 12.85 -2.51 4.26
C GLU A 8 13.95 -3.54 3.93
N LYS A 9 14.96 -3.11 3.15
CA LYS A 9 16.12 -3.93 2.73
C LYS A 9 15.79 -5.11 1.80
N MET A 10 14.59 -5.14 1.19
CA MET A 10 14.26 -6.12 0.16
C MET A 10 14.34 -5.48 -1.23
N ASP A 11 15.13 -6.09 -2.12
CA ASP A 11 15.27 -5.63 -3.51
C ASP A 11 14.13 -6.14 -4.41
N GLN A 12 13.41 -7.17 -3.96
CA GLN A 12 12.25 -7.72 -4.65
C GLN A 12 10.95 -7.28 -3.96
N PRO A 13 9.87 -7.06 -4.74
CA PRO A 13 8.58 -6.71 -4.17
C PRO A 13 8.02 -7.90 -3.36
N VAL A 14 7.48 -7.59 -2.19
CA VAL A 14 6.78 -8.54 -1.31
C VAL A 14 5.31 -8.69 -1.66
N SER A 15 4.78 -7.83 -2.53
CA SER A 15 3.45 -7.99 -3.15
C SER A 15 3.34 -7.08 -4.37
N VAL A 16 2.57 -7.52 -5.36
CA VAL A 16 2.13 -6.70 -6.50
C VAL A 16 0.64 -6.44 -6.34
N LEU A 17 0.28 -5.17 -6.25
CA LEU A 17 -1.09 -4.68 -6.13
C LEU A 17 -1.65 -4.45 -7.54
N GLU A 18 -2.74 -5.15 -7.88
CA GLU A 18 -3.26 -5.18 -9.25
C GLU A 18 -4.15 -3.97 -9.57
N GLU A 19 -5.04 -3.63 -8.64
CA GLU A 19 -5.99 -2.53 -8.79
C GLU A 19 -5.72 -1.52 -7.68
N VAL A 20 -5.06 -0.42 -8.02
CA VAL A 20 -4.67 0.64 -7.10
C VAL A 20 -5.39 1.94 -7.44
N GLN A 21 -5.91 2.59 -6.40
CA GLN A 21 -6.48 3.92 -6.44
C GLN A 21 -5.84 4.79 -5.35
N VAL A 22 -5.28 5.93 -5.76
CA VAL A 22 -4.73 6.93 -4.84
C VAL A 22 -5.81 7.99 -4.59
N LEU A 23 -6.13 8.23 -3.32
CA LEU A 23 -7.08 9.26 -2.90
C LEU A 23 -6.42 10.21 -1.92
N GLU A 24 -6.64 11.51 -2.12
CA GLU A 24 -6.23 12.56 -1.20
C GLU A 24 -7.47 13.11 -0.51
N TYR A 25 -7.51 13.01 0.82
CA TYR A 25 -8.62 13.54 1.59
C TYR A 25 -8.32 14.98 2.02
N ALA A 26 -9.15 15.91 1.58
CA ALA A 26 -9.19 17.26 2.13
C ALA A 26 -9.85 17.21 3.52
N SER A 27 -9.03 17.18 4.57
CA SER A 27 -9.51 17.29 5.95
C SER A 27 -8.66 18.32 6.67
N ASP A 28 -9.29 19.42 7.08
CA ASP A 28 -8.67 20.48 7.88
C ASP A 28 -8.26 19.99 9.29
N ASN A 29 -8.73 18.81 9.70
CA ASN A 29 -8.48 18.24 11.03
C ASN A 29 -7.27 17.31 11.10
N HIS A 30 -6.56 17.06 9.99
CA HIS A 30 -5.39 16.18 9.94
C HIS A 30 -4.21 16.87 9.25
N ASP A 31 -3.01 16.72 9.82
CA ASP A 31 -1.75 17.21 9.25
C ASP A 31 -1.63 16.77 7.79
N ASP A 32 -1.21 17.70 6.92
CA ASP A 32 -1.11 17.54 5.45
C ASP A 32 -0.42 16.22 5.05
N ILE A 33 0.58 15.81 5.82
CA ILE A 33 1.42 14.61 5.68
C ILE A 33 0.63 13.30 5.75
N THR A 34 -0.62 13.32 6.22
CA THR A 34 -1.41 12.13 6.56
C THR A 34 -2.65 11.94 5.70
N ARG A 35 -2.81 12.73 4.64
CA ARG A 35 -4.05 12.81 3.84
C ARG A 35 -4.15 11.79 2.70
N THR A 36 -3.02 11.32 2.17
CA THR A 36 -3.03 10.39 1.04
C THR A 36 -3.26 8.95 1.50
N ARG A 37 -4.20 8.28 0.84
CA ARG A 37 -4.48 6.85 1.01
C ARG A 37 -4.36 6.15 -0.33
N ILE A 38 -3.85 4.93 -0.30
CA ILE A 38 -3.78 4.07 -1.47
C ILE A 38 -4.67 2.86 -1.17
N PHE A 39 -5.79 2.81 -1.87
CA PHE A 39 -6.67 1.66 -1.87
C PHE A 39 -6.12 0.64 -2.85
N TYR A 40 -6.16 -0.63 -2.47
CA TYR A 40 -5.73 -1.71 -3.33
C TYR A 40 -6.72 -2.86 -3.34
N ARG A 41 -6.74 -3.58 -4.46
CA ARG A 41 -7.27 -4.93 -4.60
C ARG A 41 -6.27 -5.78 -5.37
N THR A 42 -6.02 -6.99 -4.90
CA THR A 42 -5.08 -7.94 -5.50
C THR A 42 -5.47 -9.37 -5.19
N LYS A 43 -5.13 -10.31 -6.07
CA LYS A 43 -5.31 -11.75 -5.80
C LYS A 43 -4.59 -12.22 -4.54
N SER A 44 -3.43 -11.67 -4.24
CA SER A 44 -2.67 -12.05 -3.04
C SER A 44 -1.87 -10.89 -2.47
N LEU A 45 -2.02 -10.65 -1.17
CA LEU A 45 -1.19 -9.70 -0.42
C LEU A 45 0.13 -10.34 0.05
N ASN A 46 0.73 -11.15 -0.81
CA ASN A 46 2.06 -11.70 -0.65
C ASN A 46 2.63 -12.08 -2.03
N ALA A 47 3.94 -11.99 -2.16
CA ALA A 47 4.72 -12.54 -3.24
C ALA A 47 5.70 -13.56 -2.62
N GLY A 48 5.47 -14.84 -2.86
CA GLY A 48 6.29 -15.91 -2.29
C GLY A 48 5.98 -16.19 -0.81
N LYS A 49 7.00 -16.04 0.07
CA LYS A 49 6.94 -16.50 1.47
C LYS A 49 6.64 -15.40 2.50
N THR A 50 6.51 -14.15 2.07
CA THR A 50 6.36 -13.02 3.00
C THR A 50 4.89 -12.71 3.24
N MET A 51 4.42 -12.90 4.47
CA MET A 51 3.09 -12.44 4.89
C MET A 51 3.13 -10.94 5.22
N VAL A 52 2.70 -10.10 4.28
CA VAL A 52 2.70 -8.64 4.43
C VAL A 52 1.90 -8.18 5.66
N GLU A 53 0.82 -8.87 6.00
CA GLU A 53 -0.02 -8.54 7.17
C GLU A 53 0.72 -8.61 8.51
N LEU A 54 1.75 -9.47 8.63
CA LEU A 54 2.60 -9.55 9.83
C LEU A 54 3.55 -8.36 9.97
N HIS A 55 3.62 -7.50 8.96
CA HIS A 55 4.47 -6.32 8.91
C HIS A 55 3.64 -5.03 8.86
N ARG A 56 2.39 -5.08 9.32
CA ARG A 56 1.44 -3.95 9.24
C ARG A 56 1.91 -2.68 9.95
N ASP A 57 2.71 -2.85 10.99
CA ASP A 57 3.32 -1.81 11.81
C ASP A 57 4.67 -1.33 11.28
N ARG A 58 5.21 -2.01 10.25
CA ARG A 58 6.50 -1.67 9.65
C ARG A 58 6.31 -0.77 8.45
N LYS A 59 7.20 0.21 8.33
CA LYS A 59 7.30 1.07 7.16
C LYS A 59 7.64 0.23 5.92
N MET A 60 6.87 0.44 4.86
CA MET A 60 7.07 -0.18 3.55
C MET A 60 7.30 0.89 2.50
N THR A 61 7.87 0.50 1.36
CA THR A 61 7.99 1.37 0.19
C THR A 61 6.99 0.91 -0.85
N VAL A 62 6.22 1.84 -1.39
CA VAL A 62 5.36 1.61 -2.55
C VAL A 62 5.99 2.24 -3.78
N ARG A 63 5.91 1.54 -4.92
CA ARG A 63 6.21 2.07 -6.25
C ARG A 63 4.97 1.90 -7.11
N LEU A 64 4.39 3.02 -7.53
CA LEU A 64 3.22 3.04 -8.39
C LEU A 64 3.65 2.84 -9.85
N GLU A 65 2.75 2.28 -10.65
CA GLU A 65 2.95 2.04 -12.08
C GLU A 65 3.24 3.34 -12.87
N ASP A 66 2.77 4.49 -12.37
CA ASP A 66 3.02 5.81 -12.96
C ASP A 66 4.38 6.42 -12.58
N GLY A 67 5.24 5.67 -11.90
CA GLY A 67 6.59 6.07 -11.50
C GLY A 67 6.67 6.72 -10.12
N ARG A 68 5.54 7.10 -9.51
CA ARG A 68 5.54 7.70 -8.17
C ARG A 68 5.96 6.68 -7.12
N THR A 69 6.68 7.14 -6.11
CA THR A 69 7.16 6.30 -5.00
C THR A 69 6.94 7.00 -3.66
N GLY A 70 6.76 6.22 -2.61
CA GLY A 70 6.70 6.76 -1.26
C GLY A 70 6.71 5.70 -0.18
N HIS A 71 6.63 6.16 1.06
CA HIS A 71 6.57 5.29 2.22
C HIS A 71 5.14 5.09 2.69
N VAL A 72 4.81 3.87 3.12
CA VAL A 72 3.46 3.51 3.54
C VAL A 72 3.45 2.62 4.78
N LEU A 73 2.30 2.62 5.47
CA LEU A 73 1.92 1.61 6.46
C LEU A 73 0.64 0.90 6.01
N LEU A 74 0.50 -0.37 6.35
CA LEU A 74 -0.75 -1.10 6.15
C LEU A 74 -1.76 -0.68 7.21
N ALA A 75 -2.71 0.18 6.81
CA ALA A 75 -3.75 0.65 7.72
C ALA A 75 -4.84 -0.41 7.90
N HIS A 76 -5.25 -1.04 6.79
CA HIS A 76 -6.30 -2.05 6.77
C HIS A 76 -6.02 -3.10 5.68
N SER A 77 -6.35 -4.36 5.98
CA SER A 77 -6.36 -5.49 5.04
C SER A 77 -7.56 -6.37 5.38
N SER A 78 -8.23 -6.85 4.34
CA SER A 78 -9.34 -7.79 4.43
C SER A 78 -9.40 -8.62 3.14
N MET A 79 -10.35 -9.54 3.08
CA MET A 79 -10.67 -10.34 1.91
C MET A 79 -12.08 -10.00 1.43
N ASP A 80 -12.26 -9.81 0.13
CA ASP A 80 -13.57 -9.63 -0.46
C ASP A 80 -14.30 -10.97 -0.69
N SER A 81 -15.54 -10.91 -1.17
CA SER A 81 -16.35 -12.10 -1.46
C SER A 81 -15.82 -12.98 -2.59
N GLU A 82 -14.90 -12.49 -3.41
CA GLU A 82 -14.23 -13.23 -4.48
C GLU A 82 -12.91 -13.86 -4.00
N GLY A 83 -12.55 -13.68 -2.72
CA GLY A 83 -11.29 -14.17 -2.17
C GLY A 83 -10.08 -13.30 -2.49
N LYS A 84 -10.26 -12.08 -3.01
CA LYS A 84 -9.16 -11.14 -3.28
C LYS A 84 -8.84 -10.35 -2.02
N ALA A 85 -7.56 -10.08 -1.82
CA ALA A 85 -7.12 -9.18 -0.77
C ALA A 85 -7.45 -7.72 -1.16
N VAL A 86 -8.13 -7.03 -0.26
CA VAL A 86 -8.50 -5.62 -0.39
C VAL A 86 -8.02 -4.86 0.84
N GLY A 87 -7.61 -3.62 0.66
CA GLY A 87 -7.11 -2.87 1.80
C GLY A 87 -6.72 -1.45 1.51
N VAL A 88 -6.10 -0.85 2.52
CA VAL A 88 -5.72 0.57 2.54
C VAL A 88 -4.31 0.69 3.06
N LEU A 89 -3.46 1.33 2.27
CA LEU A 89 -2.15 1.80 2.69
C LEU A 89 -2.26 3.29 3.05
N ARG A 90 -1.72 3.65 4.20
CA ARG A 90 -1.53 5.04 4.61
C ARG A 90 -0.17 5.51 4.12
N VAL A 91 -0.13 6.59 3.35
CA VAL A 91 1.13 7.22 2.95
C VAL A 91 1.73 7.97 4.15
N LEU A 92 3.05 7.86 4.31
CA LEU A 92 3.86 8.56 5.29
C LEU A 92 4.61 9.69 4.56
N GLY A 93 4.03 10.89 4.53
CA GLY A 93 4.56 12.00 3.73
C GLY A 93 3.92 12.08 2.34
N SER A 94 4.73 12.42 1.34
CA SER A 94 4.28 12.62 -0.03
C SER A 94 4.70 11.45 -0.92
N LEU A 95 3.98 11.27 -2.03
CA LEU A 95 4.44 10.47 -3.16
C LEU A 95 5.32 11.37 -4.05
N SER A 96 6.53 10.95 -4.35
CA SER A 96 7.49 11.63 -5.25
C SER A 96 7.53 10.99 -6.62
#